data_AF-A0AAD4CCS0-F1
#
_entry.id   AF-A0AAD4CCS0-F1
#
_cell.length_a   1.000
_cell.length_b   1.000
_cell.length_c   1.000
_cell.angle_alpha   90.00
_cell.angle_beta   90.00
_cell.angle_gamma   90.00
#
_symmetry.space_group_name_H-M   'P 1'
#
loop_
_entity.id
_entity.type
_entity.pdbx_description
1 polymer ?
#
loop_
_entity_poly.entity_id
_entity_poly.type
_entity_poly.pdbx_seq_one_letter_code
_entity_poly.pdbx_strand_id
1 'polypeptide(L)'
;MALSVTSRLFRALCTPLLFAELKVAFALRSLHRLTEASRSEMATHVQTVCYEAAEIIDPLVGDWDAFQVCFYTRREYKRDRRESRWDYGLQEISYPAIYSYFSRLSCEQQDILLEDRDLMAFMVSLPRFPNLRTVRICFGGNFQRPFRWIVGRVLLGGQACFPDQLEKIFRALLAAREHGVSIRTLEIRGYYPRRVVENVPLQKLARDALSSIATVRIIDSPAMLEFLGDVPLPCLRRCELESCWLSVPNLERFVWAHRDTIRSLHLDDMWRLSEQTIEDGIQLSFGSTTAILESIATIRESGILNEFTMNRQPSGRFEIREAKD
;
A
#
# COMPACT_ATOMS: atom_id res chain seq x y z
N MET A 1 -15.44 -15.56 17.34
CA MET A 1 -16.79 -16.15 17.58
C MET A 1 -16.86 -17.49 16.87
N ALA A 2 -17.17 -18.57 17.59
CA ALA A 2 -17.14 -19.92 17.06
C ALA A 2 -18.40 -20.22 16.24
N LEU A 3 -18.26 -20.22 14.91
CA LEU A 3 -19.30 -20.68 13.96
C LEU A 3 -19.70 -22.15 14.17
N SER A 4 -18.95 -22.91 15.00
CA SER A 4 -19.27 -24.30 15.33
C SER A 4 -20.59 -24.47 16.07
N VAL A 5 -21.09 -23.41 16.73
CA VAL A 5 -22.31 -23.43 17.57
C VAL A 5 -23.53 -22.84 16.83
N THR A 6 -23.37 -22.27 15.64
CA THR A 6 -24.46 -21.63 14.89
C THR A 6 -25.15 -22.59 13.92
N SER A 7 -26.40 -22.28 13.55
CA SER A 7 -27.18 -23.06 12.57
C SER A 7 -26.44 -23.16 11.23
N ARG A 8 -26.61 -24.29 10.51
CA ARG A 8 -25.96 -24.52 9.20
C ARG A 8 -26.27 -23.40 8.20
N LEU A 9 -27.50 -22.87 8.24
CA LEU A 9 -27.95 -21.76 7.39
C LEU A 9 -27.14 -20.49 7.67
N PHE A 10 -26.93 -20.15 8.94
CA PHE A 10 -26.17 -18.96 9.32
C PHE A 10 -24.70 -19.08 8.91
N ARG A 11 -24.11 -20.28 9.04
CA ARG A 11 -22.75 -20.54 8.53
C ARG A 11 -22.68 -20.33 7.02
N ALA A 12 -23.61 -20.87 6.24
CA ALA A 12 -23.62 -20.71 4.79
C ALA A 12 -23.74 -19.23 4.37
N LEU A 13 -24.51 -18.41 5.10
CA LEU A 13 -24.66 -16.98 4.83
C LEU A 13 -23.43 -16.15 5.25
N CYS A 14 -22.79 -16.49 6.38
CA CYS A 14 -21.68 -15.71 6.92
C CYS A 14 -20.32 -16.08 6.35
N THR A 15 -20.09 -17.33 5.94
CA THR A 15 -18.80 -17.80 5.41
C THR A 15 -18.31 -16.91 4.25
N PRO A 16 -19.11 -16.57 3.23
CA PRO A 16 -18.67 -15.68 2.15
C PRO A 16 -18.21 -14.30 2.65
N LEU A 17 -18.88 -13.76 3.66
CA LEU A 17 -18.57 -12.43 4.21
C LEU A 17 -17.31 -12.45 5.07
N LEU A 18 -17.14 -13.49 5.89
CA LEU A 18 -16.01 -13.63 6.81
C LEU A 18 -14.69 -13.90 6.08
N PHE A 19 -14.75 -14.61 4.95
CA PHE A 19 -13.58 -14.97 4.15
C PHE A 19 -13.46 -14.14 2.86
N ALA A 20 -14.26 -13.08 2.71
CA ALA A 20 -14.18 -12.18 1.55
C ALA A 20 -12.82 -11.46 1.45
N GLU A 21 -12.20 -11.15 2.59
CA GLU A 21 -10.94 -10.42 2.65
C GLU A 21 -9.90 -11.22 3.43
N LEU A 22 -8.73 -11.42 2.83
CA LEU A 22 -7.58 -12.04 3.46
C LEU A 22 -6.49 -10.98 3.69
N LYS A 23 -6.04 -10.84 4.94
CA LYS A 23 -4.90 -9.98 5.29
C LYS A 23 -3.64 -10.80 5.43
N VAL A 24 -2.58 -10.38 4.73
CA VAL A 24 -1.29 -11.06 4.67
C VAL A 24 -0.22 -10.05 5.05
N ALA A 25 0.39 -10.22 6.22
CA ALA A 25 1.56 -9.43 6.59
C ALA A 25 2.83 -10.00 5.96
N PHE A 26 3.85 -9.17 5.75
CA PHE A 26 5.20 -9.62 5.42
C PHE A 26 5.86 -10.34 6.61
N ALA A 27 5.46 -11.59 6.82
CA ALA A 27 5.93 -12.48 7.88
C ALA A 27 5.73 -13.94 7.44
N LEU A 28 6.63 -14.85 7.83
CA LEU A 28 6.61 -16.25 7.40
C LEU A 28 5.30 -16.94 7.73
N ARG A 29 4.78 -16.70 8.95
CA ARG A 29 3.51 -17.27 9.39
C ARG A 29 2.34 -16.81 8.53
N SER A 30 2.33 -15.55 8.10
CA SER A 30 1.27 -14.99 7.27
C SER A 30 1.32 -15.52 5.83
N LEU A 31 2.52 -15.65 5.26
CA LEU A 31 2.74 -16.24 3.94
C LEU A 31 2.36 -17.73 3.90
N HIS A 32 2.67 -18.48 4.96
CA HIS A 32 2.23 -19.87 5.11
C HIS A 32 0.70 -19.96 5.14
N ARG A 33 0.06 -19.11 5.95
CA ARG A 33 -1.41 -19.04 6.06
C ARG A 33 -2.09 -18.68 4.74
N LEU A 34 -1.48 -17.81 3.95
CA LEU A 34 -1.95 -17.50 2.59
C LEU A 34 -1.99 -18.78 1.73
N THR A 35 -0.93 -19.59 1.81
CA THR A 35 -0.82 -20.87 1.09
C THR A 35 -1.80 -21.93 1.61
N GLU A 36 -2.05 -21.97 2.91
CA GLU A 36 -3.08 -22.86 3.49
C GLU A 36 -4.49 -22.42 3.10
N ALA A 37 -4.78 -21.12 3.17
CA ALA A 37 -6.08 -20.56 2.79
C ALA A 37 -6.41 -20.88 1.33
N SER A 38 -5.43 -20.76 0.43
CA SER A 38 -5.57 -21.06 -1.01
C SER A 38 -5.79 -22.54 -1.33
N ARG A 39 -5.55 -23.45 -0.37
CA ARG A 39 -5.81 -24.89 -0.47
C ARG A 39 -7.11 -25.33 0.21
N SER A 40 -7.76 -24.42 0.92
CA SER A 40 -8.94 -24.72 1.70
C SER A 40 -10.22 -24.35 0.96
N GLU A 41 -11.36 -24.80 1.49
CA GLU A 41 -12.69 -24.44 0.98
C GLU A 41 -12.98 -22.92 1.04
N MET A 42 -12.25 -22.16 1.87
CA MET A 42 -12.44 -20.71 1.95
C MET A 42 -11.97 -19.98 0.69
N ALA A 43 -11.12 -20.62 -0.13
CA ALA A 43 -10.54 -20.00 -1.32
C ALA A 43 -11.60 -19.49 -2.31
N THR A 44 -12.75 -20.17 -2.41
CA THR A 44 -13.87 -19.76 -3.27
C THR A 44 -14.57 -18.50 -2.78
N HIS A 45 -14.34 -18.08 -1.53
CA HIS A 45 -14.97 -16.91 -0.93
C HIS A 45 -14.07 -15.68 -0.95
N VAL A 46 -12.76 -15.85 -1.14
CA VAL A 46 -11.80 -14.75 -1.16
C VAL A 46 -12.02 -13.87 -2.39
N GLN A 47 -12.35 -12.60 -2.14
CA GLN A 47 -12.55 -11.57 -3.16
C GLN A 47 -11.46 -10.50 -3.12
N THR A 48 -10.85 -10.31 -1.96
CA THR A 48 -9.79 -9.32 -1.74
C THR A 48 -8.61 -9.94 -1.00
N VAL A 49 -7.41 -9.74 -1.51
CA VAL A 49 -6.16 -9.99 -0.78
C VAL A 49 -5.53 -8.64 -0.42
N CYS A 50 -5.30 -8.42 0.86
CA CYS A 50 -4.64 -7.24 1.39
C CYS A 50 -3.25 -7.64 1.89
N TYR A 51 -2.22 -7.16 1.20
CA TYR A 51 -0.83 -7.42 1.54
C TYR A 51 -0.23 -6.21 2.27
N GLU A 52 0.24 -6.42 3.50
CA GLU A 52 0.98 -5.42 4.27
C GLU A 52 2.47 -5.60 4.01
N ALA A 53 2.95 -4.90 2.98
CA ALA A 53 4.36 -4.86 2.60
C ALA A 53 5.16 -4.09 3.66
N ALA A 54 6.12 -4.77 4.29
CA ALA A 54 6.94 -4.15 5.33
C ALA A 54 8.11 -3.36 4.72
N GLU A 55 8.45 -2.24 5.36
CA GLU A 55 9.77 -1.65 5.21
C GLU A 55 10.86 -2.59 5.73
N ILE A 56 11.97 -2.68 5.00
CA ILE A 56 13.05 -3.61 5.30
C ILE A 56 13.96 -3.03 6.38
N ILE A 57 14.16 -3.82 7.42
CA ILE A 57 15.11 -3.58 8.50
C ILE A 57 16.51 -3.84 7.97
N ASP A 58 17.46 -2.99 8.34
CA ASP A 58 18.85 -3.22 8.00
C ASP A 58 19.32 -4.57 8.59
N PRO A 59 19.89 -5.49 7.78
CA PRO A 59 20.35 -6.79 8.28
C PRO A 59 21.38 -6.67 9.40
N LEU A 60 22.18 -5.58 9.44
CA LEU A 60 23.16 -5.33 10.48
C LEU A 60 22.54 -5.06 11.85
N VAL A 61 21.24 -4.75 11.93
CA VAL A 61 20.51 -4.64 13.20
C VAL A 61 20.51 -5.97 13.98
N GLY A 62 20.68 -7.10 13.27
CA GLY A 62 20.84 -8.41 13.89
C GLY A 62 22.15 -8.56 14.68
N ASP A 63 23.19 -7.80 14.33
CA ASP A 63 24.47 -7.80 15.04
C ASP A 63 24.39 -6.91 16.30
N TRP A 64 24.71 -7.48 17.45
CA TRP A 64 24.61 -6.79 18.75
C TRP A 64 25.56 -5.59 18.85
N ASP A 65 26.78 -5.72 18.35
CA ASP A 65 27.79 -4.67 18.43
C ASP A 65 27.44 -3.55 17.45
N ALA A 66 27.02 -3.90 16.23
CA ALA A 66 26.53 -2.93 15.26
C ALA A 66 25.28 -2.19 15.78
N PHE A 67 24.33 -2.90 16.39
CA PHE A 67 23.15 -2.31 17.01
C PHE A 67 23.52 -1.25 18.06
N GLN A 68 24.48 -1.56 18.93
CA GLN A 68 24.90 -0.68 20.01
C GLN A 68 25.69 0.54 19.56
N VAL A 69 26.38 0.45 18.42
CA VAL A 69 27.25 1.52 17.93
C VAL A 69 26.56 2.39 16.88
N CYS A 70 25.79 1.77 15.97
CA CYS A 70 25.30 2.43 14.76
C CYS A 70 23.80 2.74 14.78
N PHE A 71 22.98 1.87 15.36
CA PHE A 71 21.52 1.96 15.23
C PHE A 71 20.86 2.61 16.45
N TYR A 72 21.22 2.13 17.64
CA TYR A 72 20.65 2.65 18.86
C TYR A 72 21.59 2.53 20.04
N THR A 73 22.29 3.61 20.37
CA THR A 73 23.29 3.55 21.42
C THR A 73 22.66 3.47 22.82
N ARG A 74 23.39 2.89 23.78
CA ARG A 74 22.98 2.92 25.20
C ARG A 74 22.81 4.35 25.74
N ARG A 75 23.53 5.32 25.18
CA ARG A 75 23.40 6.74 25.54
C ARG A 75 22.05 7.30 25.08
N GLU A 76 21.63 6.95 23.87
CA GLU A 76 20.32 7.36 23.33
C GLU A 76 19.18 6.67 24.08
N TYR A 77 19.32 5.40 24.44
CA TYR A 77 18.41 4.72 25.35
C TYR A 77 18.21 5.48 26.66
N LYS A 78 19.30 5.88 27.32
CA LYS A 78 19.20 6.68 28.55
C LYS A 78 18.58 8.07 28.31
N ARG A 79 18.82 8.70 27.16
CA ARG A 79 18.21 9.99 26.81
C ARG A 79 16.71 9.84 26.59
N ASP A 80 16.32 8.96 25.68
CA ASP A 80 14.92 8.79 25.27
C ASP A 80 14.06 8.29 26.45
N ARG A 81 14.64 7.51 27.38
CA ARG A 81 14.02 7.14 28.67
C ARG A 81 13.66 8.35 29.52
N ARG A 82 14.57 9.34 29.61
CA ARG A 82 14.39 10.55 30.42
C ARG A 82 13.40 11.52 29.79
N GLU A 83 13.33 11.56 28.46
CA GLU A 83 12.44 12.44 27.71
C GLU A 83 11.00 11.90 27.59
N SER A 84 10.66 10.82 28.30
CA SER A 84 9.34 10.17 28.28
C SER A 84 8.78 9.90 26.88
N ARG A 85 9.64 9.64 25.89
CA ARG A 85 9.20 9.33 24.51
C ARG A 85 8.48 7.97 24.41
N TRP A 86 8.32 7.24 25.52
CA TRP A 86 7.89 5.84 25.58
C TRP A 86 6.69 5.60 26.49
N ASP A 87 5.91 6.62 26.83
CA ASP A 87 4.82 6.50 27.81
C ASP A 87 3.65 5.65 27.23
N TYR A 88 3.83 4.34 27.27
CA TYR A 88 2.91 3.30 26.80
C TYR A 88 2.33 2.49 27.97
N GLY A 89 2.23 3.10 29.15
CA GLY A 89 1.67 2.48 30.35
C GLY A 89 2.61 1.48 31.02
N LEU A 90 3.05 1.81 32.24
CA LEU A 90 3.59 0.98 33.33
C LEU A 90 4.69 -0.08 33.08
N GLN A 91 5.02 -0.49 31.85
CA GLN A 91 6.03 -1.52 31.59
C GLN A 91 7.29 -0.93 30.97
N GLU A 92 8.37 -0.90 31.75
CA GLU A 92 9.68 -0.48 31.26
C GLU A 92 10.24 -1.47 30.23
N ILE A 93 10.54 -0.98 29.03
CA ILE A 93 11.14 -1.79 27.97
C ILE A 93 12.67 -1.75 28.16
N SER A 94 13.27 -2.92 28.36
CA SER A 94 14.73 -3.02 28.50
C SER A 94 15.42 -2.86 27.16
N TYR A 95 16.65 -2.32 27.19
CA TYR A 95 17.48 -2.18 25.99
C TYR A 95 17.69 -3.52 25.23
N PRO A 96 17.98 -4.66 25.91
CA PRO A 96 18.02 -5.96 25.24
C PRO A 96 16.70 -6.38 24.61
N ALA A 97 15.54 -6.05 25.20
CA ALA A 97 14.25 -6.37 24.61
C ALA A 97 14.01 -5.63 23.28
N ILE A 98 14.47 -4.39 23.17
CA ILE A 98 14.43 -3.61 21.91
C ILE A 98 15.27 -4.33 20.85
N TYR A 99 16.53 -4.66 21.18
CA TYR A 99 17.41 -5.39 20.26
C TYR A 99 16.81 -6.73 19.83
N SER A 100 16.40 -7.58 20.78
CA SER A 100 15.86 -8.90 20.48
C SER A 100 14.63 -8.84 19.57
N TYR A 101 13.80 -7.80 19.73
CA TYR A 101 12.64 -7.58 18.86
C TYR A 101 13.07 -7.30 17.41
N PHE A 102 13.98 -6.34 17.19
CA PHE A 102 14.40 -5.97 15.84
C PHE A 102 15.35 -6.99 15.20
N SER A 103 16.23 -7.60 15.98
CA SER A 103 17.09 -8.70 15.52
C SER A 103 16.24 -9.85 14.98
N ARG A 104 15.22 -10.29 15.73
CA ARG A 104 14.30 -11.35 15.28
C ARG A 104 13.56 -10.98 13.99
N LEU A 105 13.03 -9.75 13.91
CA LEU A 105 12.34 -9.30 12.70
C LEU A 105 13.28 -9.20 11.51
N SER A 106 14.49 -8.69 11.72
CA SER A 106 15.52 -8.61 10.68
C SER A 106 15.85 -10.00 10.13
N CYS A 107 16.11 -10.98 11.01
CA CYS A 107 16.33 -12.37 10.60
C CYS A 107 15.14 -12.93 9.80
N GLU A 108 13.90 -12.76 10.28
CA GLU A 108 12.72 -13.26 9.57
C GLU A 108 12.56 -12.59 8.19
N GLN A 109 12.80 -11.28 8.07
CA GLN A 109 12.77 -10.59 6.79
C GLN A 109 13.86 -11.10 5.84
N GLN A 110 15.08 -11.32 6.33
CA GLN A 110 16.16 -11.90 5.51
C GLN A 110 15.80 -13.30 5.02
N ASP A 111 15.23 -14.15 5.88
CA ASP A 111 14.75 -15.49 5.48
C ASP A 111 13.70 -15.41 4.36
N ILE A 112 12.78 -14.45 4.42
CA ILE A 112 11.76 -14.25 3.38
C ILE A 112 12.40 -13.78 2.07
N LEU A 113 13.32 -12.81 2.15
CA LEU A 113 13.94 -12.18 0.99
C LEU A 113 14.91 -13.11 0.27
N LEU A 114 15.79 -13.81 1.00
CA LEU A 114 16.81 -14.68 0.42
C LEU A 114 16.21 -15.90 -0.31
N GLU A 115 15.06 -16.37 0.16
CA GLU A 115 14.37 -17.54 -0.41
C GLU A 115 13.15 -17.17 -1.27
N ASP A 116 12.91 -15.88 -1.51
CA ASP A 116 11.75 -15.37 -2.25
C ASP A 116 10.40 -15.98 -1.79
N ARG A 117 10.27 -16.22 -0.48
CA ARG A 117 9.11 -16.92 0.10
C ARG A 117 7.82 -16.14 -0.10
N ASP A 118 7.90 -14.82 -0.13
CA ASP A 118 6.78 -13.93 -0.42
C ASP A 118 6.28 -14.14 -1.86
N LEU A 119 7.17 -14.04 -2.85
CA LEU A 119 6.85 -14.27 -4.26
C LEU A 119 6.24 -15.66 -4.47
N MET A 120 6.88 -16.69 -3.94
CA MET A 120 6.41 -18.07 -4.08
C MET A 120 5.02 -18.27 -3.45
N ALA A 121 4.79 -17.72 -2.25
CA ALA A 121 3.50 -17.80 -1.60
C ALA A 121 2.40 -17.13 -2.44
N PHE A 122 2.67 -15.95 -3.02
CA PHE A 122 1.70 -15.26 -3.88
C PHE A 122 1.47 -15.99 -5.21
N MET A 123 2.53 -16.41 -5.90
CA MET A 123 2.42 -17.13 -7.17
C MET A 123 1.65 -18.44 -7.04
N VAL A 124 1.80 -19.18 -5.93
CA VAL A 124 1.05 -20.42 -5.69
C VAL A 124 -0.39 -20.16 -5.25
N SER A 125 -0.65 -19.05 -4.56
CA SER A 125 -1.93 -18.82 -3.88
C SER A 125 -2.93 -18.01 -4.70
N LEU A 126 -2.51 -16.92 -5.35
CA LEU A 126 -3.45 -16.05 -6.08
C LEU A 126 -4.22 -16.79 -7.19
N PRO A 127 -3.60 -17.67 -8.00
CA PRO A 127 -4.31 -18.48 -8.99
C PRO A 127 -5.45 -19.35 -8.42
N ARG A 128 -5.42 -19.66 -7.12
CA ARG A 128 -6.37 -20.56 -6.47
C ARG A 128 -7.54 -19.85 -5.83
N PHE A 129 -7.60 -18.51 -5.93
CA PHE A 129 -8.75 -17.72 -5.48
C PHE A 129 -9.62 -17.34 -6.68
N PRO A 130 -10.58 -18.18 -7.10
CA PRO A 130 -11.31 -17.99 -8.36
C PRO A 130 -12.14 -16.71 -8.39
N ASN A 131 -12.53 -16.19 -7.22
CA ASN A 131 -13.35 -14.99 -7.08
C ASN A 131 -12.54 -13.75 -6.69
N LEU A 132 -11.20 -13.82 -6.71
CA LEU A 132 -10.34 -12.69 -6.40
C LEU A 132 -10.50 -11.59 -7.46
N ARG A 133 -10.90 -10.40 -6.99
CA ARG A 133 -11.15 -9.22 -7.82
C ARG A 133 -10.29 -8.04 -7.44
N THR A 134 -9.86 -7.98 -6.18
CA THR A 134 -9.12 -6.86 -5.62
C THR A 134 -7.81 -7.34 -5.00
N VAL A 135 -6.72 -6.65 -5.33
CA VAL A 135 -5.46 -6.76 -4.59
C VAL A 135 -5.15 -5.39 -3.99
N ARG A 136 -4.93 -5.36 -2.68
CA ARG A 136 -4.50 -4.17 -1.95
C ARG A 136 -3.08 -4.36 -1.47
N ILE A 137 -2.25 -3.34 -1.66
CA ILE A 137 -0.88 -3.31 -1.17
C ILE A 137 -0.76 -2.12 -0.22
N CYS A 138 -0.47 -2.41 1.04
CA CYS A 138 -0.26 -1.41 2.08
C CYS A 138 1.22 -1.39 2.42
N PHE A 139 1.92 -0.38 1.93
CA PHE A 139 3.30 -0.10 2.33
C PHE A 139 3.30 0.60 3.68
N GLY A 140 4.06 0.04 4.61
CA GLY A 140 4.25 0.66 5.92
C GLY A 140 4.92 -0.26 6.91
N GLY A 141 5.30 0.32 8.05
CA GLY A 141 5.93 -0.43 9.12
C GLY A 141 4.96 -1.33 9.88
N ASN A 142 5.05 -2.65 9.69
CA ASN A 142 4.36 -3.67 10.51
C ASN A 142 4.96 -3.81 11.92
N PHE A 143 5.45 -2.71 12.49
CA PHE A 143 6.09 -2.71 13.78
C PHE A 143 5.04 -2.67 14.89
N GLN A 144 5.17 -3.58 15.86
CA GLN A 144 4.29 -3.65 17.01
C GLN A 144 4.58 -2.50 17.97
N ARG A 145 3.52 -1.96 18.59
CA ARG A 145 3.71 -1.17 19.81
C ARG A 145 4.30 -2.09 20.88
N PRO A 146 5.24 -1.63 21.70
CA PRO A 146 5.69 -0.24 21.86
C PRO A 146 6.91 0.16 21.01
N PHE A 147 7.39 -0.67 20.08
CA PHE A 147 8.67 -0.45 19.38
C PHE A 147 8.60 0.53 18.19
N ARG A 148 7.43 1.08 17.86
CA ARG A 148 7.26 1.93 16.66
C ARG A 148 8.12 3.20 16.66
N TRP A 149 8.41 3.78 17.81
CA TRP A 149 9.08 5.08 17.90
C TRP A 149 10.54 5.07 17.41
N ILE A 150 11.19 3.90 17.39
CA ILE A 150 12.60 3.77 17.00
C ILE A 150 12.79 3.30 15.55
N VAL A 151 11.70 2.95 14.87
CA VAL A 151 11.70 2.32 13.53
C VAL A 151 12.55 3.10 12.53
N GLY A 152 12.45 4.44 12.49
CA GLY A 152 13.22 5.26 11.56
C GLY A 152 14.75 5.16 11.70
N ARG A 153 15.26 4.53 12.77
CA ARG A 153 16.70 4.31 12.99
C ARG A 153 17.21 2.97 12.45
N VAL A 154 16.33 1.97 12.34
CA VAL A 154 16.71 0.58 12.05
C VAL A 154 16.39 0.16 10.63
N LEU A 155 15.69 1.02 9.88
CA LEU A 155 15.30 0.75 8.50
C LEU A 155 16.45 1.04 7.54
N LEU A 156 16.57 0.20 6.50
CA LEU A 156 17.55 0.37 5.42
C LEU A 156 17.19 1.54 4.47
N GLY A 157 16.05 2.21 4.71
CA GLY A 157 15.46 3.26 3.89
C GLY A 157 14.46 2.71 2.87
N GLY A 158 13.19 3.07 3.01
CA GLY A 158 12.07 2.50 2.23
C GLY A 158 12.15 2.69 0.70
N GLN A 159 13.04 3.54 0.19
CA GLN A 159 13.12 3.82 -1.26
C GLN A 159 13.68 2.66 -2.09
N ALA A 160 14.50 1.80 -1.52
CA ALA A 160 15.12 0.70 -2.25
C ALA A 160 14.23 -0.55 -2.33
N CYS A 161 13.36 -0.79 -1.35
CA CYS A 161 12.68 -2.08 -1.20
C CYS A 161 11.25 -2.13 -1.78
N PHE A 162 10.58 -1.00 -1.94
CA PHE A 162 9.20 -1.00 -2.42
C PHE A 162 9.05 -1.39 -3.90
N PRO A 163 9.96 -1.02 -4.83
CA PRO A 163 9.91 -1.50 -6.20
C PRO A 163 9.96 -3.03 -6.29
N ASP A 164 10.80 -3.69 -5.50
CA ASP A 164 10.92 -5.15 -5.47
C ASP A 164 9.61 -5.81 -5.00
N GLN A 165 8.96 -5.21 -4.00
CA GLN A 165 7.66 -5.69 -3.52
C GLN A 165 6.56 -5.53 -4.58
N LEU A 166 6.55 -4.42 -5.33
CA LEU A 166 5.66 -4.25 -6.48
C LEU A 166 5.93 -5.29 -7.56
N GLU A 167 7.20 -5.53 -7.88
CA GLU A 167 7.60 -6.53 -8.87
C GLU A 167 7.04 -7.91 -8.52
N LYS A 168 7.20 -8.33 -7.26
CA LYS A 168 6.72 -9.62 -6.78
C LYS A 168 5.19 -9.74 -6.89
N ILE A 169 4.45 -8.70 -6.52
CA ILE A 169 3.00 -8.70 -6.66
C ILE A 169 2.59 -8.71 -8.14
N PHE A 170 3.23 -7.94 -9.01
CA PHE A 170 2.91 -7.94 -10.44
C PHE A 170 3.16 -9.30 -11.10
N ARG A 171 4.24 -10.00 -10.76
CA ARG A 171 4.46 -11.40 -11.18
C ARG A 171 3.34 -12.32 -10.71
N ALA A 172 2.87 -12.15 -9.48
CA ALA A 172 1.76 -12.95 -8.97
C ALA A 172 0.41 -12.63 -9.64
N LEU A 173 0.15 -11.36 -10.00
CA LEU A 173 -1.03 -10.97 -10.79
C LEU A 173 -1.01 -11.64 -12.18
N LEU A 174 0.15 -11.68 -12.83
CA LEU A 174 0.32 -12.39 -14.10
C LEU A 174 0.01 -13.88 -13.95
N ALA A 175 0.60 -14.54 -12.96
CA ALA A 175 0.35 -15.95 -12.69
C ALA A 175 -1.14 -16.21 -12.43
N ALA A 176 -1.81 -15.35 -11.65
CA ALA A 176 -3.25 -15.48 -11.40
C ALA A 176 -4.07 -15.39 -12.70
N ARG A 177 -3.72 -14.44 -13.58
CA ARG A 177 -4.39 -14.27 -14.87
C ARG A 177 -4.18 -15.45 -15.81
N GLU A 178 -2.99 -16.01 -15.87
CA GLU A 178 -2.69 -17.21 -16.66
C GLU A 178 -3.56 -18.41 -16.27
N HIS A 179 -4.03 -18.44 -15.02
CA HIS A 179 -4.95 -19.44 -14.50
C HIS A 179 -6.43 -19.01 -14.53
N GLY A 180 -6.75 -17.93 -15.26
CA GLY A 180 -8.12 -17.47 -15.47
C GLY A 180 -8.69 -16.58 -14.36
N VAL A 181 -7.91 -16.17 -13.36
CA VAL A 181 -8.35 -15.26 -12.32
C VAL A 181 -8.31 -13.81 -12.83
N SER A 182 -9.47 -13.15 -12.83
CA SER A 182 -9.62 -11.79 -13.37
C SER A 182 -9.62 -10.73 -12.25
N ILE A 183 -8.44 -10.25 -11.89
CA ILE A 183 -8.27 -9.15 -10.94
C ILE A 183 -8.56 -7.82 -11.66
N ARG A 184 -9.44 -6.99 -11.08
CA ARG A 184 -9.96 -5.75 -11.69
C ARG A 184 -9.64 -4.50 -10.89
N THR A 185 -9.33 -4.64 -9.61
CA THR A 185 -9.04 -3.51 -8.73
C THR A 185 -7.65 -3.66 -8.12
N LEU A 186 -6.84 -2.62 -8.27
CA LEU A 186 -5.58 -2.47 -7.56
C LEU A 186 -5.69 -1.28 -6.62
N GLU A 187 -5.39 -1.51 -5.34
CA GLU A 187 -5.30 -0.46 -4.33
C GLU A 187 -3.86 -0.42 -3.79
N ILE A 188 -3.27 0.77 -3.75
CA ILE A 188 -1.92 0.97 -3.21
C ILE A 188 -1.98 2.07 -2.16
N ARG A 189 -1.39 1.77 -0.99
CA ARG A 189 -1.32 2.68 0.15
C ARG A 189 0.10 2.89 0.66
N GLY A 190 0.47 4.11 1.04
CA GLY A 190 1.73 4.42 1.74
C GLY A 190 3.01 4.34 0.88
N TYR A 191 2.92 4.50 -0.44
CA TYR A 191 4.06 4.38 -1.34
C TYR A 191 4.75 5.74 -1.58
N TYR A 192 5.87 5.98 -0.86
CA TYR A 192 6.64 7.23 -0.87
C TYR A 192 8.07 7.23 -1.48
N PRO A 193 8.54 6.25 -2.27
CA PRO A 193 9.80 6.38 -2.99
C PRO A 193 9.80 7.67 -3.82
N ARG A 194 10.76 8.57 -3.57
CA ARG A 194 10.86 9.90 -4.22
C ARG A 194 11.27 9.82 -5.68
N ARG A 195 11.70 8.64 -6.15
CA ARG A 195 11.99 8.35 -7.55
C ARG A 195 11.56 6.92 -7.85
N VAL A 196 10.42 6.75 -8.54
CA VAL A 196 10.16 5.54 -9.34
C VAL A 196 10.76 5.69 -10.75
N VAL A 197 11.57 6.74 -10.92
CA VAL A 197 12.04 7.23 -12.20
C VAL A 197 13.05 6.22 -12.76
N GLU A 198 12.64 5.60 -13.87
CA GLU A 198 13.45 4.77 -14.79
C GLU A 198 13.66 3.27 -14.47
N ASN A 199 12.79 2.63 -13.69
CA ASN A 199 12.77 1.15 -13.68
C ASN A 199 11.99 0.59 -14.89
N VAL A 200 12.60 0.67 -16.08
CA VAL A 200 12.04 0.15 -17.34
C VAL A 200 11.59 -1.33 -17.24
N PRO A 201 12.35 -2.24 -16.59
CA PRO A 201 11.88 -3.60 -16.33
C PRO A 201 10.55 -3.66 -15.57
N LEU A 202 10.42 -2.89 -14.48
CA LEU A 202 9.20 -2.85 -13.68
C LEU A 202 8.03 -2.26 -14.45
N GLN A 203 8.24 -1.23 -15.27
CA GLN A 203 7.20 -0.65 -16.13
C GLN A 203 6.68 -1.66 -17.16
N LYS A 204 7.59 -2.44 -17.78
CA LYS A 204 7.21 -3.49 -18.73
C LYS A 204 6.38 -4.56 -18.03
N LEU A 205 6.82 -5.02 -16.86
CA LEU A 205 6.08 -5.99 -16.07
C LEU A 205 4.70 -5.45 -15.65
N ALA A 206 4.64 -4.19 -15.20
CA ALA A 206 3.40 -3.55 -14.79
C ALA A 206 2.40 -3.44 -15.95
N ARG A 207 2.86 -3.10 -17.16
CA ARG A 207 2.00 -3.08 -18.35
C ARG A 207 1.29 -4.42 -18.54
N ASP A 208 2.04 -5.50 -18.44
CA ASP A 208 1.48 -6.83 -18.62
C ASP A 208 0.60 -7.20 -17.42
N ALA A 209 1.03 -6.98 -16.19
CA ALA A 209 0.32 -7.37 -14.98
C ALA A 209 -0.99 -6.58 -14.77
N LEU A 210 -1.01 -5.31 -15.15
CA LEU A 210 -2.12 -4.39 -14.88
C LEU A 210 -3.10 -4.26 -16.05
N SER A 211 -2.92 -5.01 -17.13
CA SER A 211 -3.75 -4.84 -18.34
C SER A 211 -5.24 -5.12 -18.14
N SER A 212 -5.62 -5.91 -17.14
CA SER A 212 -7.03 -6.19 -16.78
C SER A 212 -7.62 -5.23 -15.74
N ILE A 213 -6.80 -4.40 -15.12
CA ILE A 213 -7.21 -3.50 -14.04
C ILE A 213 -8.10 -2.40 -14.59
N ALA A 214 -9.31 -2.31 -14.03
CA ALA A 214 -10.32 -1.32 -14.37
C ALA A 214 -10.40 -0.20 -13.33
N THR A 215 -10.02 -0.48 -12.10
CA THR A 215 -10.02 0.49 -11.01
C THR A 215 -8.67 0.53 -10.33
N VAL A 216 -8.09 1.73 -10.24
CA VAL A 216 -6.91 2.00 -9.44
C VAL A 216 -7.30 2.92 -8.29
N ARG A 217 -6.89 2.55 -7.08
CA ARG A 217 -7.04 3.37 -5.87
C ARG A 217 -5.66 3.68 -5.31
N ILE A 218 -5.32 4.96 -5.20
CA ILE A 218 -4.02 5.45 -4.73
C ILE A 218 -4.29 6.22 -3.44
N ILE A 219 -3.87 5.64 -2.32
CA ILE A 219 -4.10 6.19 -0.99
C ILE A 219 -2.76 6.62 -0.43
N ASP A 220 -2.58 7.89 -0.09
CA ASP A 220 -1.36 8.37 0.56
C ASP A 220 -0.06 7.87 -0.15
N SER A 221 -0.07 7.92 -1.48
CA SER A 221 0.94 7.28 -2.36
C SER A 221 1.27 8.15 -3.59
N PRO A 222 1.74 9.39 -3.41
CA PRO A 222 1.87 10.37 -4.51
C PRO A 222 2.76 9.90 -5.67
N ALA A 223 3.79 9.10 -5.39
CA ALA A 223 4.71 8.58 -6.40
C ALA A 223 4.09 7.53 -7.34
N MET A 224 2.99 6.87 -6.93
CA MET A 224 2.32 5.89 -7.79
C MET A 224 1.60 6.52 -8.97
N LEU A 225 1.11 7.75 -8.81
CA LEU A 225 0.41 8.45 -9.88
C LEU A 225 1.35 8.74 -11.06
N GLU A 226 2.58 9.16 -10.76
CA GLU A 226 3.64 9.36 -11.75
C GLU A 226 4.00 8.06 -12.45
N PHE A 227 4.26 6.99 -11.68
CA PHE A 227 4.59 5.67 -12.23
C PHE A 227 3.49 5.14 -13.18
N LEU A 228 2.23 5.23 -12.78
CA LEU A 228 1.11 4.74 -13.58
C LEU A 228 0.79 5.66 -14.77
N GLY A 229 1.29 6.90 -14.79
CA GLY A 229 1.26 7.75 -15.97
C GLY A 229 2.10 7.20 -17.12
N ASP A 230 3.12 6.38 -16.82
CA ASP A 230 4.04 5.80 -17.80
C ASP A 230 3.72 4.33 -18.15
N VAL A 231 2.78 3.72 -17.44
CA VAL A 231 2.35 2.34 -17.66
C VAL A 231 1.02 2.33 -18.42
N PRO A 232 0.92 1.75 -19.63
CA PRO A 232 -0.36 1.65 -20.34
C PRO A 232 -1.39 0.81 -19.56
N LEU A 233 -2.59 1.36 -19.35
CA LEU A 233 -3.68 0.68 -18.63
C LEU A 233 -4.93 0.58 -19.54
N PRO A 234 -4.99 -0.41 -20.46
CA PRO A 234 -6.00 -0.46 -21.52
C PRO A 234 -7.44 -0.69 -21.01
N CYS A 235 -7.61 -1.21 -19.79
CA CYS A 235 -8.92 -1.44 -19.18
C CYS A 235 -9.30 -0.40 -18.13
N LEU A 236 -8.43 0.57 -17.82
CA LEU A 236 -8.66 1.54 -16.75
C LEU A 236 -9.94 2.33 -17.03
N ARG A 237 -10.88 2.33 -16.09
CA ARG A 237 -12.10 3.13 -16.13
C ARG A 237 -12.18 4.13 -15.00
N ARG A 238 -11.64 3.79 -13.83
CA ARG A 238 -11.78 4.58 -12.61
C ARG A 238 -10.45 4.75 -11.89
N CYS A 239 -10.14 5.99 -11.53
CA CYS A 239 -9.02 6.33 -10.66
C CYS A 239 -9.57 7.00 -9.39
N GLU A 240 -9.13 6.56 -8.23
CA GLU A 240 -9.45 7.17 -6.94
C GLU A 240 -8.16 7.61 -6.25
N LEU A 241 -8.08 8.87 -5.86
CA LEU A 241 -6.98 9.42 -5.07
C LEU A 241 -7.52 9.78 -3.69
N GLU A 242 -6.93 9.21 -2.64
CA GLU A 242 -7.38 9.43 -1.26
C GLU A 242 -6.21 9.86 -0.37
N SER A 243 -6.42 10.87 0.47
CA SER A 243 -5.43 11.38 1.44
C SER A 243 -4.04 11.61 0.83
N CYS A 244 -3.99 12.06 -0.43
CA CYS A 244 -2.76 12.23 -1.19
C CYS A 244 -2.38 13.72 -1.30
N TRP A 245 -1.08 13.97 -1.40
CA TRP A 245 -0.57 15.24 -1.89
C TRP A 245 -0.74 15.30 -3.41
N LEU A 246 -1.60 16.19 -3.90
CA LEU A 246 -1.92 16.31 -5.31
C LEU A 246 -0.82 17.08 -6.05
N SER A 247 -0.07 16.36 -6.88
CA SER A 247 0.71 16.96 -7.96
C SER A 247 -0.18 17.09 -9.19
N VAL A 248 -0.62 18.31 -9.49
CA VAL A 248 -1.45 18.62 -10.67
C VAL A 248 -0.76 18.18 -11.97
N PRO A 249 0.54 18.46 -12.20
CA PRO A 249 1.21 18.01 -13.42
C PRO A 249 1.20 16.48 -13.58
N ASN A 250 1.38 15.73 -12.48
CA ASN A 250 1.36 14.27 -12.53
C ASN A 250 -0.05 13.74 -12.79
N LEU A 251 -1.07 14.38 -12.22
CA LEU A 251 -2.46 14.02 -12.49
C LEU A 251 -2.86 14.30 -13.94
N GLU A 252 -2.49 15.47 -14.49
CA GLU A 252 -2.73 15.81 -15.90
C GLU A 252 -2.04 14.79 -16.82
N ARG A 253 -0.76 14.51 -16.58
CA ARG A 253 -0.01 13.47 -17.32
C ARG A 253 -0.74 12.12 -17.28
N PHE A 254 -1.15 11.68 -16.09
CA PHE A 254 -1.86 10.41 -15.92
C PHE A 254 -3.18 10.38 -16.69
N VAL A 255 -4.05 11.39 -16.53
CA VAL A 255 -5.35 11.41 -17.20
C VAL A 255 -5.18 11.47 -18.72
N TRP A 256 -4.15 12.16 -19.21
CA TRP A 256 -3.91 12.34 -20.65
C TRP A 256 -3.35 11.07 -21.27
N ALA A 257 -2.45 10.38 -20.55
CA ALA A 257 -1.92 9.08 -20.95
C ALA A 257 -3.04 8.02 -21.09
N HIS A 258 -4.11 8.15 -20.29
CA HIS A 258 -5.23 7.20 -20.23
C HIS A 258 -6.54 7.75 -20.81
N ARG A 259 -6.49 8.83 -21.61
CA ARG A 259 -7.68 9.56 -22.06
C ARG A 259 -8.74 8.70 -22.77
N ASP A 260 -8.30 7.66 -23.47
CA ASP A 260 -9.20 6.81 -24.26
C ASP A 260 -9.93 5.79 -23.39
N THR A 261 -9.41 5.51 -22.19
CA THR A 261 -9.90 4.43 -21.30
C THR A 261 -10.57 4.99 -20.06
N ILE A 262 -9.94 5.95 -19.36
CA ILE A 262 -10.43 6.51 -18.10
C ILE A 262 -11.76 7.24 -18.29
N ARG A 263 -12.69 7.07 -17.35
CA ARG A 263 -14.02 7.68 -17.38
C ARG A 263 -14.40 8.35 -16.07
N SER A 264 -13.87 7.88 -14.95
CA SER A 264 -14.22 8.37 -13.62
C SER A 264 -12.95 8.73 -12.84
N LEU A 265 -12.94 9.93 -12.25
CA LEU A 265 -11.93 10.38 -11.30
C LEU A 265 -12.60 10.72 -9.97
N HIS A 266 -12.11 10.12 -8.89
CA HIS A 266 -12.54 10.42 -7.53
C HIS A 266 -11.39 11.01 -6.73
N LEU A 267 -11.64 12.11 -6.02
CA LEU A 267 -10.71 12.76 -5.10
C LEU A 267 -11.29 12.75 -3.69
N ASP A 268 -10.59 12.19 -2.72
CA ASP A 268 -10.97 12.20 -1.30
C ASP A 268 -9.85 12.77 -0.44
N ASP A 269 -10.19 13.72 0.45
CA ASP A 269 -9.27 14.30 1.43
C ASP A 269 -7.91 14.75 0.83
N MET A 270 -7.96 15.47 -0.29
CA MET A 270 -6.76 15.87 -1.03
C MET A 270 -6.04 17.07 -0.41
N TRP A 271 -4.71 17.02 -0.43
CA TRP A 271 -3.82 18.07 0.05
C TRP A 271 -3.14 18.71 -1.16
N ARG A 272 -3.16 20.05 -1.26
CA ARG A 272 -2.46 20.77 -2.33
C ARG A 272 -1.11 21.25 -1.82
N LEU A 273 -0.02 20.93 -2.52
CA LEU A 273 1.25 21.64 -2.30
C LEU A 273 1.13 23.04 -2.90
N SER A 274 1.04 24.07 -2.06
CA SER A 274 1.43 25.42 -2.45
C SER A 274 2.92 25.55 -2.17
N GLU A 275 3.79 25.37 -3.16
CA GLU A 275 5.19 25.77 -3.00
C GLU A 275 5.25 27.30 -2.98
N GLN A 276 5.07 27.89 -1.80
CA GLN A 276 5.63 29.20 -1.52
C GLN A 276 6.96 28.96 -0.84
N THR A 277 8.04 29.12 -1.60
CA THR A 277 9.40 29.12 -1.10
C THR A 277 9.57 30.35 -0.23
N ILE A 278 9.38 30.22 1.08
CA ILE A 278 9.86 31.20 2.05
C ILE A 278 11.30 30.76 2.39
N GLU A 279 12.19 31.72 2.64
CA GLU A 279 13.64 31.52 2.84
C GLU A 279 14.02 30.43 3.88
N ASP A 280 13.07 29.94 4.70
CA ASP A 280 13.29 28.91 5.74
C ASP A 280 12.44 27.62 5.62
N GLY A 281 11.73 27.36 4.50
CA GLY A 281 11.10 26.04 4.29
C GLY A 281 9.88 25.98 3.36
N ILE A 282 9.35 24.76 3.18
CA ILE A 282 8.14 24.47 2.39
C ILE A 282 6.92 24.66 3.28
N GLN A 283 6.11 25.68 3.01
CA GLN A 283 4.81 25.84 3.67
C GLN A 283 3.75 24.98 2.98
N LEU A 284 3.33 23.88 3.63
CA LEU A 284 2.17 23.10 3.21
C LEU A 284 0.90 23.83 3.67
N SER A 285 0.13 24.39 2.75
CA SER A 285 -1.20 24.95 3.06
C SER A 285 -2.30 24.01 2.57
N PHE A 286 -3.37 23.88 3.35
CA PHE A 286 -4.56 23.19 2.90
C PHE A 286 -5.20 24.02 1.78
N GLY A 287 -5.09 23.56 0.53
CA GLY A 287 -5.87 24.13 -0.55
C GLY A 287 -7.36 23.96 -0.26
N SER A 288 -8.17 25.02 -0.40
CA SER A 288 -9.63 24.92 -0.36
C SER A 288 -10.16 24.02 -1.47
N THR A 289 -11.41 23.54 -1.38
CA THR A 289 -12.04 22.77 -2.45
C THR A 289 -12.00 23.54 -3.76
N THR A 290 -12.31 24.85 -3.73
CA THR A 290 -12.23 25.74 -4.88
C THR A 290 -10.84 25.78 -5.50
N ALA A 291 -9.78 25.92 -4.68
CA ALA A 291 -8.41 25.95 -5.16
C ALA A 291 -7.99 24.63 -5.82
N ILE A 292 -8.50 23.49 -5.35
CA ILE A 292 -8.24 22.19 -6.00
C ILE A 292 -8.97 22.14 -7.35
N LEU A 293 -10.26 22.48 -7.40
CA LEU A 293 -11.05 22.51 -8.63
C LEU A 293 -10.48 23.41 -9.72
N GLU A 294 -10.02 24.60 -9.35
CA GLU A 294 -9.35 25.54 -10.26
C GLU A 294 -8.05 24.95 -10.79
N SER A 295 -7.28 24.29 -9.92
CA SER A 295 -6.01 23.69 -10.30
C SER A 295 -6.14 22.51 -11.27
N ILE A 296 -7.30 21.85 -11.30
CA ILE A 296 -7.60 20.74 -12.22
C ILE A 296 -8.64 21.13 -13.29
N ALA A 297 -8.86 22.43 -13.51
CA ALA A 297 -9.85 22.92 -14.48
C ALA A 297 -9.61 22.33 -15.87
N THR A 298 -8.35 22.28 -16.31
CA THR A 298 -7.93 21.64 -17.57
C THR A 298 -8.45 20.21 -17.69
N ILE A 299 -8.35 19.42 -16.61
CA ILE A 299 -8.84 18.03 -16.52
C ILE A 299 -10.36 17.98 -16.66
N ARG A 300 -11.07 18.79 -15.89
CA ARG A 300 -12.53 18.81 -15.85
C ARG A 300 -13.14 19.26 -17.18
N GLU A 301 -12.53 20.24 -17.82
CA GLU A 301 -13.01 20.85 -19.06
C GLU A 301 -12.58 20.06 -20.32
N SER A 302 -11.58 19.19 -20.23
CA SER A 302 -11.02 18.44 -21.38
C SER A 302 -12.01 17.54 -22.14
N GLY A 303 -13.13 17.16 -21.52
CA GLY A 303 -14.04 16.16 -22.10
C GLY A 303 -13.59 14.71 -21.94
N ILE A 304 -12.44 14.45 -21.31
CA ILE A 304 -11.90 13.10 -21.12
C ILE A 304 -12.73 12.30 -20.10
N LEU A 305 -13.14 12.94 -19.01
CA LEU A 305 -13.89 12.30 -17.92
C LEU A 305 -15.40 12.40 -18.14
N ASN A 306 -16.10 11.30 -17.90
CA ASN A 306 -17.56 11.25 -17.82
C ASN A 306 -18.05 11.58 -16.42
N GLU A 307 -17.29 11.21 -15.39
CA GLU A 307 -17.62 11.46 -13.99
C GLU A 307 -16.40 12.02 -13.25
N PHE A 308 -16.63 13.10 -12.51
CA PHE A 308 -15.69 13.63 -11.54
C PHE A 308 -16.41 13.76 -10.19
N THR A 309 -15.80 13.24 -9.15
CA THR A 309 -16.34 13.34 -7.78
C THR A 309 -15.26 13.79 -6.82
N MET A 310 -15.65 14.62 -5.84
CA MET A 310 -14.77 15.05 -4.79
C MET A 310 -15.48 15.00 -3.44
N ASN A 311 -14.77 14.50 -2.42
CA ASN A 311 -15.21 14.53 -1.04
C ASN A 311 -14.08 15.03 -0.13
N ARG A 312 -14.45 15.82 0.89
CA ARG A 312 -13.56 16.22 1.99
C ARG A 312 -14.22 16.05 3.34
N GLN A 313 -15.48 15.62 3.37
CA GLN A 313 -16.23 15.43 4.60
C GLN A 313 -16.31 13.94 4.92
N PRO A 314 -16.10 13.53 6.17
CA PRO A 314 -16.23 12.13 6.59
C PRO A 314 -17.67 11.58 6.52
N SER A 315 -18.64 12.38 6.02
CA SER A 315 -20.06 12.03 5.94
C SER A 315 -20.42 11.09 4.78
N GLY A 316 -19.47 10.80 3.88
CA GLY A 316 -19.67 9.88 2.75
C GLY A 316 -20.62 10.41 1.66
N ARG A 317 -21.01 11.69 1.71
CA ARG A 317 -21.70 12.38 0.63
C ARG A 317 -20.69 13.17 -0.20
N PHE A 318 -20.76 13.05 -1.51
CA PHE A 318 -19.91 13.85 -2.39
C PHE A 318 -20.18 15.34 -2.16
N GLU A 319 -19.13 16.10 -1.87
CA GLU A 319 -19.17 17.56 -1.87
C GLU A 319 -19.40 18.06 -3.29
N ILE A 320 -18.82 17.37 -4.27
CA ILE A 320 -18.93 17.69 -5.70
C ILE A 320 -19.17 16.40 -6.47
N ARG A 321 -20.15 16.44 -7.38
CA ARG A 321 -20.39 15.40 -8.36
C ARG A 321 -20.73 16.04 -9.69
N GLU A 322 -19.86 15.83 -10.66
CA GLU A 322 -20.02 16.25 -12.04
C GLU A 322 -20.12 15.00 -12.90
N ALA A 323 -21.25 14.80 -13.56
CA ALA A 323 -21.45 13.71 -14.51
C ALA A 323 -21.87 14.31 -15.84
N LYS A 324 -21.30 13.82 -16.93
CA LYS A 324 -21.72 14.13 -18.30
C LYS A 324 -22.62 12.99 -18.77
N ASP A 325 -23.83 13.36 -19.20
CA ASP A 325 -24.85 12.43 -19.71
C ASP A 325 -24.44 11.73 -21.01
#